data_AF-A0A7S1WVP8-F1
#
_entry.id   AF-A0A7S1WVP8-F1
#
_cell.length_a   1.000
_cell.length_b   1.000
_cell.length_c   1.000
_cell.angle_alpha   90.00
_cell.angle_beta   90.00
_cell.angle_gamma   90.00
#
_symmetry.space_group_name_H-M   'P 1'
#
loop_
_entity.id
_entity.type
_entity.pdbx_description
1 polymer ?
#
loop_
_entity_poly.entity_id
_entity_poly.type
_entity_poly.pdbx_seq_one_letter_code
_entity_poly.pdbx_strand_id
1 'polypeptide(L)'
;EDLARAEDLLWDFLEGSTSWKRHAPETWTDEAYERVGSVRNGLMNGQGAGQSDFLWHVRTLPAVKQVFSRIWGTEELLVSFDGGNVFRPWQHGFRKTAFGWWHVDQGAGKQGRHCVQGLLSLLPADGTTGGLTVVPGSHLRHAEVTQDQTNTLTDYCTVQPYEPVMQ
;
A
#
# COMPACT_ATOMS: atom_id res chain seq x y z
N GLU A 1 -4.92 6.99 -20.87
CA GLU A 1 -3.69 7.80 -20.91
C GLU A 1 -2.98 7.79 -19.56
N ASP A 2 -3.64 8.24 -18.49
CA ASP A 2 -3.05 8.32 -17.14
C ASP A 2 -2.49 6.99 -16.61
N LEU A 3 -3.16 5.87 -16.89
CA LEU A 3 -2.72 4.56 -16.44
C LEU A 3 -1.43 4.10 -17.13
N ALA A 4 -1.35 4.25 -18.45
CA ALA A 4 -0.17 3.90 -19.22
C ALA A 4 1.03 4.74 -18.75
N ARG A 5 0.81 6.05 -18.53
CA ARG A 5 1.82 6.94 -17.96
C ARG A 5 2.25 6.51 -16.56
N ALA A 6 1.32 6.12 -15.68
CA ALA A 6 1.65 5.62 -14.36
C ALA A 6 2.49 4.32 -14.43
N GLU A 7 2.16 3.42 -15.35
CA GLU A 7 2.93 2.19 -15.57
C GLU A 7 4.34 2.50 -16.08
N ASP A 8 4.49 3.42 -17.05
CA ASP A 8 5.79 3.84 -17.57
C ASP A 8 6.66 4.45 -16.46
N LEU A 9 6.10 5.37 -15.66
CA LEU A 9 6.82 5.99 -14.53
C LEU A 9 7.21 4.98 -13.44
N LEU A 10 6.37 3.96 -13.19
CA LEU A 10 6.72 2.87 -12.28
C LEU A 10 7.95 2.11 -12.80
N TRP A 11 7.97 1.77 -14.09
CA TRP A 11 9.10 1.09 -14.69
C TRP A 11 10.35 1.94 -14.72
N ASP A 12 10.25 3.24 -15.03
CA ASP A 12 11.38 4.17 -14.96
C ASP A 12 12.00 4.18 -13.57
N PHE A 13 11.18 4.22 -12.51
CA PHE A 13 11.65 4.14 -11.13
C PHE A 13 12.32 2.79 -10.82
N LEU A 14 11.71 1.67 -11.21
CA LEU A 14 12.23 0.33 -10.95
C LEU A 14 13.54 0.07 -11.70
N GLU A 15 13.63 0.44 -12.97
CA GLU A 15 14.84 0.26 -13.79
C GLU A 15 15.98 1.20 -13.38
N GLY A 16 15.65 2.37 -12.81
CA GLY A 16 16.63 3.30 -12.25
C GLY A 16 17.13 2.91 -10.85
N SER A 17 16.30 2.22 -10.07
CA SER A 17 16.61 1.89 -8.67
C SER A 17 17.05 0.43 -8.45
N THR A 18 16.84 -0.42 -9.45
CA THR A 18 17.13 -1.87 -9.41
C THR A 18 17.81 -2.33 -10.70
N SER A 19 18.20 -3.61 -10.77
CA SER A 19 18.66 -4.25 -12.00
C SER A 19 17.53 -4.85 -12.85
N TRP A 20 16.27 -4.68 -12.47
CA TRP A 20 15.13 -5.17 -13.24
C TRP A 20 15.02 -4.46 -14.59
N LYS A 21 14.44 -5.17 -15.55
CA LYS A 21 14.09 -4.66 -16.89
C LYS A 21 12.66 -5.06 -17.24
N ARG A 22 11.85 -4.10 -17.71
CA ARG A 22 10.39 -4.25 -17.95
C ARG A 22 10.01 -5.45 -18.81
N HIS A 23 10.84 -5.78 -19.78
CA HIS A 23 10.56 -6.83 -20.75
C HIS A 23 11.47 -8.06 -20.59
N ALA A 24 12.12 -8.21 -19.44
CA ALA A 24 13.03 -9.33 -19.15
C ALA A 24 12.79 -9.87 -17.73
N PRO A 25 11.74 -10.69 -17.51
CA PRO A 25 11.37 -11.22 -16.19
C PRO A 25 12.49 -11.98 -15.47
N GLU A 26 13.43 -12.57 -16.19
CA GLU A 26 14.62 -13.21 -15.65
C GLU A 26 15.51 -12.27 -14.83
N THR A 27 15.39 -10.95 -15.05
CA THR A 27 16.08 -9.92 -14.27
C THR A 27 15.38 -9.58 -12.96
N TRP A 28 14.14 -10.06 -12.75
CA TRP A 28 13.28 -9.67 -11.63
C TRP A 28 13.62 -10.40 -10.31
N THR A 29 14.90 -10.39 -9.94
CA THR A 29 15.42 -11.14 -8.78
C THR A 29 14.94 -10.56 -7.44
N ASP A 30 14.89 -11.40 -6.41
CA ASP A 30 14.53 -10.97 -5.05
C ASP A 30 15.50 -9.92 -4.53
N GLU A 31 16.80 -10.14 -4.70
CA GLU A 31 17.88 -9.23 -4.26
C GLU A 31 17.72 -7.83 -4.84
N ALA A 32 17.38 -7.72 -6.12
CA ALA A 32 17.20 -6.42 -6.76
C ALA A 32 15.98 -5.67 -6.21
N TYR A 33 14.88 -6.37 -5.90
CA TYR A 33 13.67 -5.75 -5.36
C TYR A 33 13.77 -5.38 -3.88
N GLU A 34 14.50 -6.17 -3.08
CA GLU A 34 14.75 -5.87 -1.65
C GLU A 34 15.52 -4.55 -1.46
N ARG A 35 16.08 -3.96 -2.53
CA ARG A 35 16.65 -2.60 -2.48
C ARG A 35 15.59 -1.51 -2.38
N VAL A 36 14.42 -1.71 -2.99
CA VAL A 36 13.34 -0.73 -3.12
C VAL A 36 12.11 -1.09 -2.29
N GLY A 37 12.09 -2.24 -1.63
CA GLY A 37 10.89 -2.77 -1.01
C GLY A 37 11.11 -4.11 -0.34
N SER A 38 10.05 -4.91 -0.22
CA SER A 38 10.16 -6.30 0.25
C SER A 38 9.39 -7.26 -0.63
N VAL A 39 10.06 -8.35 -1.03
CA VAL A 39 9.42 -9.42 -1.81
C VAL A 39 8.44 -10.24 -0.98
N ARG A 40 8.51 -10.15 0.35
CA ARG A 40 7.62 -10.88 1.24
C ARG A 40 6.19 -10.33 1.18
N ASN A 41 6.01 -9.02 1.15
CA ASN A 41 4.69 -8.37 1.16
C ASN A 41 4.42 -7.54 -0.10
N GLY A 42 5.41 -7.41 -0.99
CA GLY A 42 5.31 -6.63 -2.22
C GLY A 42 5.32 -5.12 -2.00
N LEU A 43 5.58 -4.62 -0.78
CA LEU A 43 5.70 -3.18 -0.54
C LEU A 43 6.91 -2.63 -1.29
N MET A 44 6.78 -1.40 -1.80
CA MET A 44 7.82 -0.61 -2.46
C MET A 44 7.89 0.75 -1.76
N ASN A 45 8.81 0.87 -0.80
CA ASN A 45 8.97 2.05 0.07
C ASN A 45 10.45 2.45 0.30
N GLY A 46 11.39 1.78 -0.37
CA GLY A 46 12.82 2.09 -0.35
C GLY A 46 13.25 3.02 -1.50
N GLN A 47 14.52 3.44 -1.50
CA GLN A 47 15.13 4.31 -2.53
C GLN A 47 14.34 5.58 -2.87
N GLY A 48 13.62 6.15 -1.91
CA GLY A 48 12.80 7.34 -2.17
C GLY A 48 11.57 7.08 -3.04
N ALA A 49 11.08 5.83 -3.12
CA ALA A 49 9.85 5.46 -3.83
C ALA A 49 8.71 6.44 -3.54
N GLY A 50 8.53 6.81 -2.27
CA GLY A 50 7.55 7.78 -1.77
C GLY A 50 7.56 9.14 -2.47
N GLN A 51 8.70 9.54 -3.03
CA GLN A 51 8.94 10.80 -3.73
C GLN A 51 9.14 10.63 -5.24
N SER A 52 8.97 9.41 -5.77
CA SER A 52 9.12 9.14 -7.19
C SER A 52 8.08 9.88 -8.04
N ASP A 53 8.43 10.18 -9.29
CA ASP A 53 7.52 10.75 -10.27
C ASP A 53 6.26 9.88 -10.45
N PHE A 54 6.43 8.56 -10.35
CA PHE A 54 5.32 7.60 -10.34
C PHE A 54 4.28 7.91 -9.25
N LEU A 55 4.69 7.97 -7.99
CA LEU A 55 3.74 8.20 -6.89
C LEU A 55 3.22 9.64 -6.88
N TRP A 56 4.01 10.64 -7.32
CA TRP A 56 3.52 12.00 -7.49
C TRP A 56 2.47 12.13 -8.60
N HIS A 57 2.69 11.47 -9.75
CA HIS A 57 1.71 11.40 -10.82
C HIS A 57 0.39 10.82 -10.31
N VAL A 58 0.42 9.68 -9.63
CA VAL A 58 -0.78 9.04 -9.06
C VAL A 58 -1.51 9.95 -8.04
N ARG A 59 -0.78 10.56 -7.11
CA ARG A 59 -1.39 11.44 -6.07
C ARG A 59 -2.05 12.69 -6.66
N THR A 60 -1.54 13.18 -7.78
CA THR A 60 -2.02 14.42 -8.42
C THR A 60 -3.14 14.18 -9.42
N LEU A 61 -3.53 12.92 -9.68
CA LEU A 61 -4.66 12.61 -10.54
C LEU A 61 -5.95 13.27 -10.03
N PRO A 62 -6.69 14.01 -10.88
CA PRO A 62 -7.90 14.72 -10.46
C PRO A 62 -8.95 13.81 -9.79
N ALA A 63 -9.12 12.59 -10.29
CA ALA A 63 -10.04 11.61 -9.73
C ALA A 63 -9.64 11.18 -8.31
N VAL A 64 -8.35 10.97 -8.06
CA VAL A 64 -7.82 10.63 -6.72
C VAL A 64 -8.04 11.80 -5.78
N LYS A 65 -7.65 13.02 -6.19
CA LYS A 65 -7.88 14.23 -5.39
C LYS A 65 -9.37 14.41 -5.05
N GLN A 66 -10.26 14.18 -6.01
CA GLN A 66 -11.70 14.32 -5.81
C GLN A 66 -12.25 13.35 -4.75
N VAL A 67 -11.80 12.09 -4.73
CA VAL A 67 -12.22 11.11 -3.72
C VAL A 67 -11.88 11.60 -2.31
N PHE A 68 -10.63 12.00 -2.09
CA PHE A 68 -10.21 12.48 -0.78
C PHE A 68 -10.81 13.84 -0.42
N SER A 69 -11.05 14.71 -1.40
CA SER A 69 -11.70 16.00 -1.15
C SER A 69 -13.12 15.82 -0.62
N ARG A 70 -13.85 14.81 -1.12
CA ARG A 70 -15.18 14.45 -0.62
C ARG A 70 -15.14 13.87 0.79
N ILE A 71 -14.14 13.05 1.11
CA ILE A 71 -13.97 12.45 2.44
C ILE A 71 -13.72 13.52 3.51
N TRP A 72 -12.92 14.53 3.17
CA TRP A 72 -12.49 15.59 4.08
C TRP A 72 -13.34 16.87 4.01
N GLY A 73 -14.16 17.04 2.97
CA GLY A 73 -14.98 18.23 2.78
C GLY A 73 -14.19 19.48 2.36
N THR A 74 -13.00 19.32 1.79
CA THR A 74 -12.12 20.41 1.35
C THR A 74 -11.24 19.98 0.18
N GLU A 75 -10.87 20.91 -0.70
CA GLU A 75 -9.91 20.68 -1.79
C GLU A 75 -8.45 20.99 -1.40
N GLU A 76 -8.27 21.63 -0.23
CA GLU A 76 -6.98 21.93 0.39
C GLU A 76 -6.51 20.69 1.16
N LEU A 77 -5.86 19.76 0.47
CA LEU A 77 -5.45 18.47 1.00
C LEU A 77 -3.93 18.37 1.18
N LEU A 78 -3.53 17.68 2.24
CA LEU A 78 -2.16 17.16 2.42
C LEU A 78 -2.16 15.64 2.22
N VAL A 79 -1.03 15.10 1.76
CA VAL A 79 -0.86 13.67 1.49
C VAL A 79 0.48 13.19 2.05
N SER A 80 0.53 11.96 2.54
CA SER A 80 1.77 11.32 2.98
C SER A 80 2.64 10.89 1.80
N PHE A 81 3.95 10.79 2.04
CA PHE A 81 4.91 10.20 1.11
C PHE A 81 4.94 8.67 1.23
N ASP A 82 3.78 8.04 1.14
CA ASP A 82 3.64 6.58 1.20
C ASP A 82 4.29 5.87 0.01
N GLY A 83 4.38 4.54 0.05
CA GLY A 83 4.94 3.71 -1.01
C GLY A 83 3.93 3.25 -2.06
N GLY A 84 4.35 2.24 -2.83
CA GLY A 84 3.49 1.47 -3.73
C GLY A 84 3.56 -0.03 -3.43
N ASN A 85 2.85 -0.83 -4.23
CA ASN A 85 2.93 -2.29 -4.19
C ASN A 85 3.25 -2.84 -5.57
N VAL A 86 4.20 -3.78 -5.64
CA VAL A 86 4.49 -4.55 -6.85
C VAL A 86 4.40 -6.05 -6.51
N PHE A 87 3.53 -6.74 -7.23
CA PHE A 87 3.42 -8.20 -7.17
C PHE A 87 4.01 -8.80 -8.44
N ARG A 88 4.95 -9.72 -8.25
CA ARG A 88 5.52 -10.48 -9.37
C ARG A 88 4.59 -11.64 -9.74
N PRO A 89 4.55 -12.03 -11.01
CA PRO A 89 3.55 -12.96 -11.47
C PRO A 89 3.93 -14.39 -11.07
N TRP A 90 3.42 -14.85 -9.93
CA TRP A 90 3.76 -16.15 -9.32
C TRP A 90 3.58 -17.37 -10.25
N GLN A 91 2.72 -17.24 -11.27
CA GLN A 91 2.53 -18.21 -12.35
C GLN A 91 3.83 -18.49 -13.16
N HIS A 92 4.79 -17.55 -13.12
CA HIS A 92 6.10 -17.65 -13.78
C HIS A 92 7.23 -18.03 -12.80
N GLY A 93 6.90 -18.68 -11.68
CA GLY A 93 7.90 -19.20 -10.73
C GLY A 93 8.35 -18.19 -9.66
N PHE A 94 7.78 -16.99 -9.64
CA PHE A 94 7.99 -16.05 -8.53
C PHE A 94 7.24 -16.49 -7.27
N ARG A 95 7.78 -16.17 -6.11
CA ARG A 95 7.10 -16.44 -4.84
C ARG A 95 5.81 -15.62 -4.71
N LYS A 96 4.79 -16.20 -4.08
CA LYS A 96 3.61 -15.46 -3.64
C LYS A 96 3.98 -14.54 -2.46
N THR A 97 3.35 -13.38 -2.39
CA THR A 97 3.41 -12.50 -1.23
C THR A 97 2.66 -13.13 -0.05
N ALA A 98 3.08 -12.78 1.16
CA ALA A 98 2.47 -13.21 2.40
C ALA A 98 1.08 -12.58 2.57
N PHE A 99 0.18 -13.32 3.23
CA PHE A 99 -1.18 -12.90 3.56
C PHE A 99 -1.47 -13.18 5.04
N GLY A 100 -2.66 -12.80 5.51
CA GLY A 100 -3.06 -13.02 6.91
C GLY A 100 -2.39 -12.07 7.91
N TRP A 101 -1.83 -10.98 7.40
CA TRP A 101 -1.23 -9.90 8.19
C TRP A 101 -2.31 -8.87 8.56
N TRP A 102 -3.22 -9.25 9.45
CA TRP A 102 -4.29 -8.36 9.91
C TRP A 102 -3.71 -7.33 10.88
N HIS A 103 -4.01 -6.06 10.60
CA HIS A 103 -3.57 -4.95 11.42
C HIS A 103 -4.52 -3.76 11.25
N VAL A 104 -4.42 -2.82 12.18
CA VAL A 104 -4.87 -1.45 11.98
C VAL A 104 -3.66 -0.54 11.99
N ASP A 105 -3.72 0.48 11.14
CA ASP A 105 -2.90 1.67 11.25
C ASP A 105 -3.62 2.72 12.10
N GLN A 106 -2.89 3.74 12.56
CA GLN A 106 -3.30 4.66 13.62
C GLN A 106 -3.39 3.92 14.98
N GLY A 107 -2.45 4.18 15.88
CA GLY A 107 -2.37 3.47 17.16
C GLY A 107 -3.31 4.00 18.23
N ALA A 108 -3.26 3.41 19.42
CA ALA A 108 -4.05 3.79 20.59
C ALA A 108 -3.89 5.28 20.97
N GLY A 109 -2.73 5.88 20.68
CA GLY A 109 -2.44 7.29 20.94
C GLY A 109 -3.24 8.28 20.08
N LYS A 110 -3.97 7.81 19.06
CA LYS A 110 -4.72 8.65 18.10
C LYS A 110 -6.17 8.17 17.99
N GLN A 111 -7.08 8.92 18.61
CA GLN A 111 -8.50 8.58 18.68
C GLN A 111 -9.31 9.42 17.69
N GLY A 112 -10.32 8.80 17.08
CA GLY A 112 -11.11 9.43 16.01
C GLY A 112 -10.43 9.34 14.64
N ARG A 113 -10.80 10.21 13.71
CA ARG A 113 -10.31 10.15 12.32
C ARG A 113 -9.13 11.09 12.12
N HIS A 114 -7.89 10.56 12.15
CA HIS A 114 -6.68 11.35 11.86
C HIS A 114 -6.20 11.19 10.42
N CYS A 115 -6.34 10.00 9.85
CA CYS A 115 -5.94 9.71 8.47
C CYS A 115 -6.98 8.79 7.81
N VAL A 116 -7.02 8.83 6.47
CA VAL A 116 -7.76 7.85 5.67
C VAL A 116 -6.79 7.31 4.64
N GLN A 117 -6.53 6.01 4.69
CA GLN A 117 -5.72 5.31 3.71
C GLN A 117 -6.53 5.03 2.44
N GLY A 118 -5.82 4.89 1.32
CA GLY A 118 -6.39 4.46 0.06
C GLY A 118 -5.40 3.62 -0.72
N LEU A 119 -5.94 2.73 -1.56
CA LEU A 119 -5.19 1.89 -2.49
C LEU A 119 -5.73 2.14 -3.90
N LEU A 120 -4.87 2.54 -4.83
CA LEU A 120 -5.21 2.64 -6.25
C LEU A 120 -4.63 1.43 -6.99
N SER A 121 -5.51 0.54 -7.47
CA SER A 121 -5.09 -0.57 -8.32
C SER A 121 -4.82 -0.09 -9.74
N LEU A 122 -3.59 -0.28 -10.21
CA LEU A 122 -3.21 0.01 -11.60
C LEU A 122 -3.51 -1.15 -12.55
N LEU A 123 -3.57 -2.37 -12.01
CA LEU A 123 -3.95 -3.56 -12.75
C LEU A 123 -5.29 -4.07 -12.23
N PRO A 124 -6.07 -4.78 -13.08
CA PRO A 124 -7.26 -5.49 -12.62
C PRO A 124 -6.90 -6.41 -11.45
N ALA A 125 -7.70 -6.34 -10.39
CA ALA A 125 -7.57 -7.18 -9.22
C ALA A 125 -8.92 -7.80 -8.88
N ASP A 126 -8.90 -9.09 -8.55
CA ASP A 126 -10.06 -9.87 -8.11
C ASP A 126 -9.68 -10.81 -6.96
N GLY A 127 -10.63 -11.64 -6.51
CA GLY A 127 -10.42 -12.57 -5.40
C GLY A 127 -9.35 -13.64 -5.64
N THR A 128 -8.84 -13.78 -6.88
CA THR A 128 -7.84 -14.78 -7.27
C THR A 128 -6.43 -14.19 -7.44
N THR A 129 -6.33 -12.88 -7.70
CA THR A 129 -5.05 -12.19 -7.90
C THR A 129 -4.40 -11.72 -6.60
N GLY A 130 -5.14 -11.77 -5.49
CA GLY A 130 -4.78 -11.11 -4.24
C GLY A 130 -5.04 -9.60 -4.31
N GLY A 131 -4.88 -8.92 -3.17
CA GLY A 131 -5.17 -7.49 -3.06
C GLY A 131 -5.44 -7.07 -1.62
N LEU A 132 -6.24 -6.02 -1.47
CA LEU A 132 -6.67 -5.51 -0.18
C LEU A 132 -7.93 -6.23 0.30
N THR A 133 -7.89 -6.73 1.54
CA THR A 133 -9.08 -7.21 2.25
C THR A 133 -9.30 -6.33 3.47
N VAL A 134 -10.54 -5.90 3.68
CA VAL A 134 -10.94 -5.07 4.82
C VAL A 134 -12.10 -5.74 5.56
N VAL A 135 -12.18 -5.49 6.87
CA VAL A 135 -13.34 -5.87 7.68
C VAL A 135 -14.30 -4.68 7.73
N PRO A 136 -15.50 -4.75 7.11
CA PRO A 136 -16.44 -3.64 7.10
C PRO A 136 -16.80 -3.19 8.52
N GLY A 137 -16.79 -1.88 8.78
CA GLY A 137 -17.16 -1.30 10.08
C GLY A 137 -16.09 -1.39 11.17
N SER A 138 -14.93 -2.03 10.93
CA SER A 138 -13.87 -2.18 11.95
C SER A 138 -13.34 -0.85 12.50
N HIS A 139 -13.34 0.21 11.68
CA HIS A 139 -12.96 1.57 12.10
C HIS A 139 -13.83 2.13 13.24
N LEU A 140 -15.07 1.66 13.41
CA LEU A 140 -15.95 2.04 14.53
C LEU A 140 -15.54 1.37 15.85
N ARG A 141 -14.68 0.34 15.78
CA ARG A 141 -14.19 -0.45 16.91
C ARG A 141 -12.69 -0.20 17.19
N HIS A 142 -12.13 0.90 16.68
CA HIS A 142 -10.71 1.22 16.81
C HIS A 142 -10.20 1.22 18.26
N ALA A 143 -10.97 1.79 19.19
CA ALA A 143 -10.63 1.79 20.61
C ALA A 143 -10.57 0.36 21.21
N GLU A 144 -11.47 -0.53 20.80
CA GLU A 144 -11.46 -1.94 21.20
C GLU A 144 -10.22 -2.65 20.62
N VAL A 145 -9.95 -2.46 19.32
CA VAL A 145 -8.84 -3.13 18.63
C VAL A 145 -7.49 -2.70 19.21
N THR A 146 -7.36 -1.46 19.66
CA THR A 146 -6.10 -0.90 20.17
C THR A 146 -5.98 -0.94 21.69
N GLN A 147 -6.97 -1.51 22.41
CA GLN A 147 -7.05 -1.44 23.87
C GLN A 147 -5.82 -2.01 24.60
N ASP A 148 -5.20 -3.06 24.03
CA ASP A 148 -4.05 -3.75 24.60
C ASP A 148 -2.70 -3.19 24.10
N GLN A 149 -2.74 -2.17 23.24
CA GLN A 149 -1.52 -1.55 22.71
C GLN A 149 -0.88 -0.66 23.78
N THR A 150 0.15 -1.17 24.44
CA THR A 150 0.85 -0.46 25.52
C THR A 150 1.74 0.68 25.03
N ASN A 151 2.29 0.57 23.82
CA ASN A 151 3.09 1.64 23.22
C ASN A 151 2.23 2.56 22.36
N THR A 152 1.81 3.69 22.95
CA THR A 152 0.96 4.69 22.30
C THR A 152 1.66 5.53 21.24
N LEU A 153 2.98 5.40 21.08
CA LEU A 153 3.75 6.07 20.03
C LEU A 153 3.78 5.28 18.72
N THR A 154 3.35 4.01 18.73
CA THR A 154 3.33 3.16 17.54
C THR A 154 1.98 3.26 16.85
N ASP A 155 1.98 3.59 15.57
CA ASP A 155 0.76 3.65 14.77
C ASP A 155 0.29 2.30 14.20
N TYR A 156 1.12 1.27 14.29
CA TYR A 156 0.85 -0.06 13.78
C TYR A 156 0.41 -1.01 14.92
N CYS A 157 -0.76 -1.63 14.79
CA CYS A 157 -1.29 -2.60 15.75
C CYS A 157 -1.75 -3.88 15.04
N THR A 158 -1.13 -5.01 15.35
CA THR A 158 -1.54 -6.32 14.81
C THR A 158 -2.87 -6.75 15.41
N VAL A 159 -3.77 -7.27 14.58
CA VAL A 159 -5.06 -7.84 14.98
C VAL A 159 -5.00 -9.34 14.85
N GLN A 160 -5.36 -10.07 15.91
CA GLN A 160 -5.36 -11.53 15.85
C GLN A 160 -6.63 -12.05 15.17
N PRO A 161 -6.58 -13.17 14.44
CA PRO A 161 -7.74 -13.70 13.72
C PRO A 161 -8.93 -14.08 14.63
N TYR A 162 -8.68 -14.28 15.93
CA TYR A 162 -9.72 -14.61 16.92
C TYR A 162 -10.33 -13.38 17.60
N GLU A 163 -9.82 -12.18 17.34
CA GLU A 163 -10.32 -10.95 17.96
C GLU A 163 -11.80 -10.73 17.58
N PRO A 164 -12.63 -10.19 18.49
CA PRO A 164 -14.04 -9.96 18.21
C PRO A 164 -14.32 -9.04 17.01
N VAL A 165 -13.37 -8.20 16.60
CA VAL A 165 -13.47 -7.38 15.38
C VAL A 165 -13.45 -8.22 14.10
N MET A 166 -12.93 -9.44 14.16
CA MET A 166 -12.79 -10.36 13.02
C MET A 166 -14.00 -11.31 12.85
N GLN A 167 -14.96 -11.28 13.78
CA GLN A 167 -16.18 -12.11 13.78
C GLN A 167 -17.38 -11.32 13.26
#